data_AF-A0A914LNQ7-F1
#
_entry.id   AF-A0A914LNQ7-F1
#
_cell.length_a   1.000
_cell.length_b   1.000
_cell.length_c   1.000
_cell.angle_alpha   90.00
_cell.angle_beta   90.00
_cell.angle_gamma   90.00
#
_symmetry.space_group_name_H-M   'P 1'
#
loop_
_entity.id
_entity.type
_entity.pdbx_description
1 polymer ?
#
loop_
_entity_poly.entity_id
_entity_poly.type
_entity_poly.pdbx_seq_one_letter_code
_entity_poly.pdbx_strand_id
1 'polypeptide(L)'
;MSEYCSSQNIQVWPSKFDDVFEKNIQDIPDPLLEVKRVEPGKTGLSNSTNNCFINCVLQPIMHSPQLAPLLHTKALRNYINTSNIRGTRGSLTGCLSALANLYWCCKYPVLNVEPILTIFATEIREDFGGETENDAHEFLWHLLNKLGEDTNRGLYEINSNYSKRSLNDLENATIILHGNTYMNEQRRYSSSIITDLFTLVSCSITTCTNCQQKTVGFEQQRIAIIVIITFHFGNFI
;
A
#
# COMPACT_ATOMS: atom_id res chain seq x y z
N MET A 1 4.89 -23.11 16.02
CA MET A 1 5.57 -21.83 15.72
C MET A 1 7.06 -21.84 16.10
N SER A 2 7.73 -23.01 16.20
CA SER A 2 9.09 -23.12 16.76
C SER A 2 10.19 -23.56 15.77
N GLU A 3 9.92 -23.65 14.46
CA GLU A 3 10.89 -24.18 13.50
C GLU A 3 11.07 -23.22 12.31
N TYR A 4 11.94 -22.22 12.47
CA TYR A 4 12.38 -21.37 11.36
C TYR A 4 13.91 -21.19 11.32
N CYS A 5 14.65 -22.12 11.92
CA CYS A 5 16.11 -22.14 11.88
C CYS A 5 16.59 -23.44 11.25
N SER A 6 16.76 -23.45 9.93
CA SER A 6 17.97 -24.03 9.31
C SER A 6 18.07 -23.76 7.81
N SER A 7 19.25 -23.24 7.45
CA SER A 7 19.96 -23.29 6.17
C SER A 7 19.28 -22.74 4.90
N GLN A 8 19.83 -21.63 4.39
CA GLN A 8 19.73 -21.28 2.97
C GLN A 8 21.11 -21.02 2.36
N ASN A 9 21.35 -21.69 1.23
CA ASN A 9 22.39 -21.36 0.27
C ASN A 9 22.23 -19.90 -0.17
N ILE A 10 23.34 -19.15 -0.14
CA ILE A 10 23.38 -17.72 -0.42
C ILE A 10 23.25 -17.51 -1.93
N GLN A 11 22.05 -17.18 -2.38
CA GLN A 11 21.80 -16.51 -3.66
C GLN A 11 22.02 -15.01 -3.45
N VAL A 12 22.69 -14.32 -4.36
CA VAL A 12 23.03 -12.90 -4.21
C VAL A 12 21.76 -12.04 -4.36
N TRP A 13 21.48 -11.22 -3.35
CA TRP A 13 20.26 -10.42 -3.21
C TRP A 13 20.45 -8.98 -3.70
N PRO A 14 19.38 -8.23 -4.02
CA PRO A 14 19.49 -6.80 -4.26
C PRO A 14 19.83 -6.07 -2.96
N SER A 15 21.03 -5.51 -2.86
CA SER A 15 21.58 -4.95 -1.62
C SER A 15 20.65 -3.94 -0.91
N LYS A 16 19.95 -3.08 -1.67
CA LYS A 16 19.16 -1.97 -1.11
C LYS A 16 18.06 -2.41 -0.13
N PHE A 17 17.38 -3.56 -0.32
CA PHE A 17 16.33 -3.97 0.64
C PHE A 17 16.93 -4.40 1.98
N ASP A 18 17.93 -5.30 1.96
CA ASP A 18 18.52 -5.82 3.18
C ASP A 18 19.28 -4.71 3.91
N ASP A 19 20.02 -3.87 3.18
CA ASP A 19 20.71 -2.72 3.74
C ASP A 19 19.74 -1.78 4.46
N VAL A 20 18.59 -1.49 3.83
CA VAL A 20 17.55 -0.65 4.43
C VAL A 20 16.86 -1.34 5.60
N PHE A 21 16.52 -2.62 5.49
CA PHE A 21 15.87 -3.37 6.55
C PHE A 21 16.77 -3.48 7.79
N GLU A 22 18.02 -3.91 7.63
CA GLU A 22 18.97 -4.09 8.72
C GLU A 22 19.31 -2.76 9.39
N LYS A 23 19.49 -1.70 8.60
CA LYS A 23 19.65 -0.34 9.15
C LYS A 23 18.44 0.06 9.99
N ASN A 24 17.23 -0.12 9.47
CA ASN A 24 16.01 0.31 10.17
C ASN A 24 15.70 -0.53 11.42
N ILE A 25 16.05 -1.82 11.44
CA ILE A 25 15.96 -2.64 12.66
C ILE A 25 16.79 -2.04 13.80
N GLN A 26 17.88 -1.34 13.47
CA GLN A 26 18.77 -0.68 14.44
C GLN A 26 18.31 0.74 14.78
N ASP A 27 17.85 1.52 13.78
CA ASP A 27 17.59 2.95 13.92
C ASP A 27 16.14 3.31 14.34
N ILE A 28 15.15 2.45 14.08
CA ILE A 28 13.74 2.71 14.42
C ILE A 28 13.49 2.74 15.94
N PRO A 29 14.05 1.82 16.76
CA PRO A 29 13.96 1.95 18.20
C PRO A 29 14.73 3.19 18.66
N ASP A 30 14.08 4.07 19.43
CA ASP A 30 14.81 5.17 20.07
C ASP A 30 15.83 4.57 21.06
N PRO A 31 17.14 4.82 20.90
CA PRO A 31 18.17 4.29 21.79
C PRO A 31 18.01 4.74 23.24
N LEU A 32 17.30 5.86 23.47
CA LEU A 32 17.04 6.44 24.79
C LEU A 32 15.77 5.86 25.43
N LEU A 33 14.92 5.17 24.67
CA LEU A 33 13.74 4.50 25.22
C LEU A 33 14.13 3.21 25.93
N GLU A 34 13.61 3.04 27.14
CA GLU A 34 13.80 1.81 27.90
C GLU A 34 13.13 0.62 27.20
N VAL A 35 13.90 -0.44 26.95
CA VAL A 35 13.38 -1.72 26.46
C VAL A 35 12.51 -2.32 27.57
N LYS A 36 11.21 -2.35 27.33
CA LYS A 36 10.22 -2.85 28.30
C LYS A 36 9.28 -3.82 27.63
N ARG A 37 8.99 -4.93 28.31
CA ARG A 37 8.04 -5.91 27.82
C ARG A 37 6.68 -5.24 27.60
N VAL A 38 6.16 -5.38 26.38
CA VAL A 38 4.87 -4.87 25.95
C VAL A 38 4.04 -6.06 25.46
N GLU A 39 2.72 -6.00 25.61
CA GLU A 39 1.86 -7.04 25.05
C GLU A 39 1.89 -6.99 23.51
N PRO A 40 1.77 -8.14 22.82
CA PRO A 40 1.73 -8.15 21.35
C PRO A 40 0.66 -7.19 20.81
N GLY A 41 1.03 -6.36 19.84
CA GLY A 41 0.11 -5.40 19.22
C GLY A 41 -0.15 -4.13 20.03
N LYS A 42 0.50 -3.94 21.18
CA LYS A 42 0.33 -2.74 22.03
C LYS A 42 1.52 -1.77 21.96
N THR A 43 2.20 -1.76 20.83
CA THR A 43 3.32 -0.85 20.56
C THR A 43 2.80 0.49 20.01
N GLY A 44 3.19 1.60 20.63
CA GLY A 44 2.92 2.94 20.14
C GLY A 44 3.82 3.31 18.95
N LEU A 45 3.40 4.32 18.19
CA LEU A 45 4.25 4.99 17.22
C LEU A 45 4.47 6.42 17.71
N SER A 46 5.70 6.91 17.68
CA SER A 46 6.03 8.24 18.18
C SER A 46 5.35 9.29 17.31
N ASN A 47 4.67 10.25 17.95
CA ASN A 47 4.16 11.43 17.27
C ASN A 47 5.20 12.54 17.45
N SER A 48 5.87 12.93 16.36
CA SER A 48 6.63 14.19 16.29
C SER A 48 5.76 15.25 15.61
N THR A 49 6.27 16.47 15.46
CA THR A 49 5.51 17.59 14.86
C THR A 49 4.90 17.18 13.52
N ASN A 50 3.56 17.21 13.44
CA ASN A 50 2.75 17.02 12.24
C ASN A 50 2.82 15.65 11.54
N ASN A 51 3.23 14.56 12.22
CA ASN A 51 3.26 13.22 11.63
C ASN A 51 2.13 12.26 12.09
N CYS A 52 1.11 12.77 12.80
CA CYS A 52 0.01 11.95 13.32
C CYS A 52 -0.79 11.21 12.24
N PHE A 53 -0.88 11.77 11.03
CA PHE A 53 -1.52 11.16 9.86
C PHE A 53 -0.88 9.81 9.48
N ILE A 54 0.44 9.69 9.65
CA ILE A 54 1.21 8.44 9.43
C ILE A 54 0.77 7.40 10.44
N ASN A 55 0.73 7.78 11.72
CA ASN A 55 0.36 6.89 12.81
C ASN A 55 -1.06 6.35 12.65
N CYS A 56 -2.00 7.21 12.24
CA CYS A 56 -3.38 6.83 11.94
C CYS A 56 -3.50 5.81 10.80
N VAL A 57 -2.53 5.74 9.89
CA VAL A 57 -2.51 4.78 8.77
C VAL A 57 -1.71 3.51 9.11
N LEU A 58 -0.52 3.67 9.70
CA LEU A 58 0.36 2.55 9.99
C LEU A 58 -0.22 1.65 11.09
N GLN A 59 -0.87 2.20 12.12
CA GLN A 59 -1.47 1.40 13.19
C GLN A 59 -2.50 0.38 12.66
N PRO A 60 -3.50 0.77 11.83
CA PRO A 60 -4.37 -0.20 11.15
C PRO A 60 -3.64 -1.18 10.23
N ILE A 61 -2.61 -0.74 9.49
CA ILE A 61 -1.83 -1.62 8.62
C ILE A 61 -1.13 -2.72 9.41
N MET A 62 -0.52 -2.38 10.55
CA MET A 62 0.15 -3.34 11.44
C MET A 62 -0.82 -4.35 12.06
N HIS A 63 -2.11 -4.04 12.10
CA HIS A 63 -3.17 -4.90 12.60
C HIS A 63 -3.99 -5.58 11.50
N SER A 64 -3.75 -5.27 10.23
CA SER A 64 -4.47 -5.89 9.13
C SER A 64 -4.15 -7.39 9.05
N PRO A 65 -5.12 -8.30 9.27
CA PRO A 65 -4.85 -9.73 9.32
C PRO A 65 -4.29 -10.31 8.01
N GLN A 66 -4.53 -9.61 6.90
CA GLN A 66 -4.09 -10.03 5.57
C GLN A 66 -2.74 -9.42 5.19
N LEU A 67 -2.48 -8.17 5.56
CA LEU A 67 -1.26 -7.47 5.16
C LEU A 67 -0.12 -7.62 6.18
N ALA A 68 -0.40 -7.53 7.49
CA ALA A 68 0.64 -7.57 8.52
C ALA A 68 1.49 -8.85 8.45
N PRO A 69 0.93 -10.07 8.30
CA PRO A 69 1.76 -11.28 8.19
C PRO A 69 2.72 -11.26 7.00
N LEU A 70 2.31 -10.65 5.88
CA LEU A 70 3.17 -10.54 4.70
C LEU A 70 4.37 -9.63 4.97
N LEU A 71 4.20 -8.56 5.73
CA LEU A 71 5.30 -7.65 6.13
C LEU A 71 6.35 -8.34 7.01
N HIS A 72 5.98 -9.36 7.77
CA HIS A 72 6.88 -10.14 8.62
C HIS A 72 7.61 -11.27 7.90
N THR A 73 7.09 -11.70 6.75
CA THR A 73 7.55 -12.95 6.14
C THR A 73 8.84 -12.71 5.37
N LYS A 74 9.88 -13.52 5.61
CA LYS A 74 11.11 -13.51 4.78
C LYS A 74 10.81 -13.70 3.29
N ALA A 75 9.71 -14.36 2.96
CA ALA A 75 9.20 -14.53 1.60
C ALA A 75 8.84 -13.20 0.92
N LEU A 76 8.50 -12.12 1.66
CA LEU A 76 8.27 -10.78 1.09
C LEU A 76 9.43 -10.36 0.20
N ARG A 77 10.65 -10.68 0.62
CA ARG A 77 11.90 -10.43 -0.09
C ARG A 77 11.91 -10.97 -1.52
N ASN A 78 11.30 -12.15 -1.73
CA ASN A 78 11.23 -12.78 -3.05
C ASN A 78 10.28 -12.06 -4.01
N TYR A 79 9.40 -11.19 -3.49
CA TYR A 79 8.45 -10.42 -4.28
C TYR A 79 8.96 -9.03 -4.63
N ILE A 80 10.10 -8.58 -4.08
CA ILE A 80 10.59 -7.22 -4.26
C ILE A 80 11.22 -7.05 -5.63
N ASN A 81 10.69 -6.10 -6.39
CA ASN A 81 11.17 -5.71 -7.70
C ASN A 81 12.01 -4.43 -7.59
N THR A 82 13.32 -4.59 -7.40
CA THR A 82 14.27 -3.47 -7.30
C THR A 82 14.57 -2.78 -8.63
N SER A 83 14.19 -3.41 -9.75
CA SER A 83 14.36 -2.84 -11.09
C SER A 83 13.22 -1.89 -11.48
N ASN A 84 12.07 -1.97 -10.80
CA ASN A 84 10.93 -1.13 -11.10
C ASN A 84 11.16 0.32 -10.67
N ILE A 85 11.30 1.22 -11.64
CA ILE A 85 11.51 2.65 -11.43
C ILE A 85 10.28 3.38 -10.85
N ARG A 86 9.10 2.77 -10.90
CA ARG A 86 7.87 3.36 -10.36
C ARG A 86 7.70 3.12 -8.86
N GLY A 87 8.39 2.11 -8.33
CA GLY A 87 8.49 1.84 -6.90
C GLY A 87 9.51 2.72 -6.20
N THR A 88 9.99 2.24 -5.05
CA THR A 88 11.11 2.78 -4.26
C THR A 88 12.34 1.87 -4.33
N ARG A 89 12.27 0.86 -5.22
CA ARG A 89 13.23 -0.24 -5.34
C ARG A 89 13.36 -1.03 -4.03
N GLY A 90 12.25 -1.14 -3.28
CA GLY A 90 12.17 -1.89 -2.03
C GLY A 90 12.57 -1.13 -0.77
N SER A 91 12.98 0.15 -0.81
CA SER A 91 13.35 0.88 0.42
C SER A 91 12.16 1.06 1.35
N LEU A 92 11.00 1.48 0.83
CA LEU A 92 9.78 1.62 1.61
C LEU A 92 9.32 0.27 2.17
N THR A 93 9.30 -0.76 1.33
CA THR A 93 8.90 -2.11 1.73
C THR A 93 9.83 -2.69 2.81
N GLY A 94 11.13 -2.46 2.72
CA GLY A 94 12.12 -2.87 3.73
C GLY A 94 11.96 -2.14 5.06
N CYS A 95 11.79 -0.82 5.02
CA CYS A 95 11.54 -0.03 6.22
C CYS A 95 10.23 -0.45 6.91
N LEU A 96 9.16 -0.67 6.14
CA LEU A 96 7.87 -1.09 6.68
C LEU A 96 7.93 -2.51 7.27
N SER A 97 8.68 -3.41 6.64
CA SER A 97 8.93 -4.77 7.17
C SER A 97 9.73 -4.74 8.47
N ALA A 98 10.77 -3.90 8.55
CA ALA A 98 11.53 -3.69 9.78
C ALA A 98 10.64 -3.14 10.90
N LEU A 99 9.83 -2.11 10.59
CA LEU A 99 8.88 -1.54 11.53
C LEU A 99 7.88 -2.58 12.02
N ALA A 100 7.28 -3.38 11.13
CA ALA A 100 6.35 -4.44 11.50
C ALA A 100 7.01 -5.43 12.48
N ASN A 101 8.22 -5.92 12.16
CA ASN A 101 8.97 -6.83 13.02
C ASN A 101 9.22 -6.26 14.42
N LEU A 102 9.62 -4.99 14.52
CA LEU A 102 9.83 -4.32 15.80
C LEU A 102 8.49 -4.11 16.54
N TYR A 103 7.43 -3.78 15.81
CA TYR A 103 6.11 -3.52 16.37
C TYR A 103 5.56 -4.74 17.13
N TRP A 104 5.73 -5.93 16.56
CA TRP A 104 5.24 -7.19 17.14
C TRP A 104 6.25 -7.94 17.99
N CYS A 105 7.49 -7.43 18.15
CA CYS A 105 8.52 -8.13 18.94
C CYS A 105 8.31 -8.06 20.46
N CYS A 106 7.31 -7.30 20.94
CA CYS A 106 6.94 -7.18 22.36
C CYS A 106 8.00 -6.55 23.27
N LYS A 107 8.96 -5.80 22.71
CA LYS A 107 10.10 -5.19 23.44
C LYS A 107 10.07 -3.67 23.54
N TYR A 108 9.36 -3.02 22.63
CA TYR A 108 9.39 -1.57 22.48
C TYR A 108 8.01 -0.99 22.75
N PRO A 109 7.83 -0.15 23.78
CA PRO A 109 6.55 0.51 24.02
C PRO A 109 6.18 1.53 22.95
N VAL A 110 7.17 2.15 22.31
CA VAL A 110 7.00 3.16 21.26
C VAL A 110 8.11 2.98 20.23
N LEU A 111 7.80 3.15 18.94
CA LEU A 111 8.76 3.10 17.82
C LEU A 111 8.74 4.41 17.02
N ASN A 112 9.89 4.79 16.45
CA ASN A 112 10.00 5.97 15.60
C ASN A 112 9.53 5.69 14.17
N VAL A 113 8.75 6.60 13.59
CA VAL A 113 8.29 6.55 12.19
C VAL A 113 9.06 7.47 11.25
N GLU A 114 10.02 8.23 11.76
CA GLU A 114 10.85 9.16 10.98
C GLU A 114 11.55 8.53 9.76
N PRO A 115 12.03 7.27 9.81
CA PRO A 115 12.62 6.65 8.62
C PRO A 115 11.61 6.44 7.48
N ILE A 116 10.34 6.15 7.80
CA ILE A 116 9.27 6.09 6.79
C ILE A 116 9.03 7.48 6.20
N LEU A 117 8.96 8.52 7.03
CA LEU A 117 8.79 9.90 6.59
C LEU A 117 9.92 10.35 5.66
N THR A 118 11.16 10.02 6.01
CA THR A 118 12.35 10.32 5.20
C THR A 118 12.25 9.67 3.83
N ILE A 119 11.85 8.40 3.74
CA ILE A 119 11.66 7.71 2.45
C ILE A 119 10.54 8.36 1.65
N PHE A 120 9.44 8.77 2.28
CA PHE A 120 8.35 9.47 1.62
C PHE A 120 8.81 10.80 1.01
N ALA A 121 9.48 11.63 1.81
CA ALA A 121 9.96 12.95 1.38
C ALA A 121 11.01 12.84 0.24
N THR A 122 11.85 11.81 0.25
CA THR A 122 12.98 11.69 -0.69
C THR A 122 12.66 10.90 -1.96
N GLU A 123 11.79 9.89 -1.89
CA GLU A 123 11.56 8.96 -3.02
C GLU A 123 10.12 8.97 -3.56
N ILE A 124 9.16 9.58 -2.83
CA ILE A 124 7.73 9.49 -3.17
C ILE A 124 7.17 10.86 -3.49
N ARG A 125 7.23 11.80 -2.54
CA ARG A 125 6.68 13.15 -2.66
C ARG A 125 7.26 14.08 -1.59
N GLU A 126 7.89 15.16 -2.04
CA GLU A 126 8.75 16.04 -1.21
C GLU A 126 8.00 16.80 -0.10
N ASP A 127 6.75 17.20 -0.35
CA ASP A 127 5.94 17.97 0.60
C ASP A 127 5.49 17.18 1.84
N PHE A 128 5.60 15.84 1.84
CA PHE A 128 5.41 15.05 3.05
C PHE A 128 6.50 15.28 4.11
N GLY A 129 7.69 15.76 3.71
CA GLY A 129 8.79 16.06 4.64
C GLY A 129 8.69 17.42 5.34
N GLY A 130 7.64 18.20 5.08
CA GLY A 130 7.44 19.52 5.66
C GLY A 130 6.77 19.50 7.03
N GLU A 131 6.78 20.64 7.71
CA GLU A 131 6.05 20.87 8.96
C GLU A 131 4.56 21.18 8.74
N THR A 132 3.96 20.76 7.61
CA THR A 132 2.55 21.03 7.32
C THR A 132 1.67 19.83 7.63
N GLU A 133 0.41 20.09 7.98
CA GLU A 133 -0.60 19.02 8.09
C GLU A 133 -0.77 18.33 6.72
N ASN A 134 -0.78 17.00 6.74
CA ASN A 134 -0.97 16.16 5.56
C ASN A 134 -2.21 15.28 5.71
N ASP A 135 -2.84 14.92 4.60
CA ASP A 135 -4.01 14.05 4.59
C ASP A 135 -3.60 12.57 4.76
N ALA A 136 -4.15 11.92 5.79
CA ALA A 136 -3.93 10.49 6.04
C ALA A 136 -4.40 9.61 4.87
N HIS A 137 -5.48 9.98 4.18
CA HIS A 137 -5.95 9.27 3.01
C HIS A 137 -4.93 9.34 1.86
N GLU A 138 -4.35 10.52 1.64
CA GLU A 138 -3.32 10.72 0.62
C GLU A 138 -2.05 9.93 0.93
N PHE A 139 -1.62 9.93 2.19
CA PHE A 139 -0.52 9.07 2.66
C PHE A 139 -0.81 7.58 2.41
N LEU A 140 -1.99 7.09 2.79
CA LEU A 140 -2.40 5.71 2.56
C LEU A 140 -2.41 5.36 1.07
N TRP A 141 -2.93 6.26 0.22
CA TRP A 141 -2.94 6.07 -1.22
C TRP A 141 -1.52 5.92 -1.78
N HIS A 142 -0.60 6.82 -1.42
CA HIS A 142 0.80 6.73 -1.85
C HIS A 142 1.50 5.48 -1.30
N LEU A 143 1.26 5.13 -0.04
CA LEU A 143 1.81 3.94 0.61
C LEU A 143 1.40 2.67 -0.14
N LEU A 144 0.10 2.44 -0.36
CA LEU A 144 -0.40 1.28 -1.08
C LEU A 144 0.07 1.28 -2.53
N ASN A 145 0.16 2.44 -3.18
CA ASN A 145 0.71 2.55 -4.52
C ASN A 145 2.16 2.06 -4.57
N LYS A 146 3.02 2.62 -3.72
CA LYS A 146 4.45 2.31 -3.71
C LYS A 146 4.77 0.90 -3.23
N LEU A 147 4.04 0.35 -2.26
CA LEU A 147 4.15 -1.07 -1.89
C LEU A 147 3.74 -2.00 -3.04
N GLY A 148 2.70 -1.64 -3.78
CA GLY A 148 2.28 -2.41 -4.96
C GLY A 148 3.33 -2.37 -6.06
N GLU A 149 3.94 -1.20 -6.30
CA GLU A 149 5.01 -1.04 -7.28
C GLU A 149 6.31 -1.75 -6.84
N ASP A 150 6.70 -1.65 -5.56
CA ASP A 150 7.86 -2.37 -5.01
C ASP A 150 7.72 -3.88 -5.14
N THR A 151 6.49 -4.41 -5.18
CA THR A 151 6.22 -5.84 -5.26
C THR A 151 5.56 -6.27 -6.57
N ASN A 152 5.60 -5.39 -7.60
CA ASN A 152 4.95 -5.67 -8.87
C ASN A 152 5.76 -6.68 -9.70
N ARG A 153 5.09 -7.75 -10.10
CA ARG A 153 5.55 -8.84 -10.97
C ARG A 153 5.02 -8.72 -12.41
N GLY A 154 4.19 -7.71 -12.67
CA GLY A 154 3.63 -7.43 -13.98
C GLY A 154 4.63 -6.84 -14.97
N LEU A 155 4.30 -6.90 -16.25
CA LEU A 155 5.07 -6.41 -17.37
C LEU A 155 4.51 -5.06 -17.83
N TYR A 156 5.20 -3.96 -17.50
CA TYR A 156 4.74 -2.59 -17.83
C TYR A 156 4.62 -2.31 -19.34
N GLU A 157 5.34 -3.07 -20.17
CA GLU A 157 5.28 -2.94 -21.63
C GLU A 157 3.90 -3.31 -22.21
N ILE A 158 3.10 -4.06 -21.45
CA ILE A 158 1.72 -4.40 -21.81
C ILE A 158 0.80 -3.26 -21.35
N ASN A 159 0.87 -2.11 -22.04
CA ASN A 159 -0.12 -1.06 -21.85
C ASN A 159 -1.45 -1.51 -22.44
N SER A 160 -2.30 -2.13 -21.62
CA SER A 160 -3.65 -2.46 -22.04
C SER A 160 -4.50 -1.19 -22.01
N ASN A 161 -4.58 -0.50 -23.15
CA ASN A 161 -5.57 0.56 -23.44
C ASN A 161 -7.02 0.02 -23.42
N TYR A 162 -7.30 -1.06 -22.68
CA TYR A 162 -8.58 -1.74 -22.58
C TYR A 162 -9.50 -1.11 -21.51
N SER A 163 -9.25 0.12 -21.09
CA SER A 163 -10.01 0.76 -19.99
C SER A 163 -11.36 1.30 -20.42
N LYS A 164 -11.57 1.64 -21.71
CA LYS A 164 -12.83 2.23 -22.21
C LYS A 164 -13.26 1.63 -23.53
N ARG A 165 -14.54 1.26 -23.64
CA ARG A 165 -15.16 0.72 -24.86
C ARG A 165 -16.47 1.44 -25.12
N SER A 166 -16.64 1.93 -26.35
CA SER A 166 -17.97 2.24 -26.87
C SER A 166 -18.72 0.93 -27.04
N LEU A 167 -19.84 0.79 -26.35
CA LEU A 167 -20.69 -0.37 -26.51
C LEU A 167 -21.99 0.05 -27.18
N ASN A 168 -22.30 -0.61 -28.30
CA ASN A 168 -23.62 -0.49 -28.92
C ASN A 168 -24.68 -1.25 -28.10
N ASP A 169 -24.24 -2.22 -27.31
CA ASP A 169 -25.06 -3.09 -26.48
C ASP A 169 -24.58 -3.07 -25.01
N LEU A 170 -25.47 -2.73 -24.08
CA LEU A 170 -25.24 -2.67 -22.64
C LEU A 170 -25.82 -3.87 -21.90
N GLU A 171 -26.03 -5.01 -22.58
CA GLU A 171 -26.37 -6.26 -21.91
C GLU A 171 -25.35 -6.59 -20.81
N ASN A 172 -25.87 -7.03 -19.66
CA ASN A 172 -25.06 -7.36 -18.48
C ASN A 172 -23.97 -8.41 -18.81
N ALA A 173 -24.28 -9.39 -19.67
CA ALA A 173 -23.32 -10.40 -20.09
C ALA A 173 -22.12 -9.79 -20.83
N THR A 174 -22.36 -8.83 -21.72
CA THR A 174 -21.33 -8.10 -22.46
C THR A 174 -20.46 -7.27 -21.51
N ILE A 175 -21.07 -6.56 -20.56
CA ILE A 175 -20.34 -5.77 -19.54
C ILE A 175 -19.44 -6.68 -18.68
N ILE A 176 -19.97 -7.81 -18.21
CA ILE A 176 -19.21 -8.78 -17.40
C ILE A 176 -18.03 -9.35 -18.19
N LEU A 177 -18.24 -9.70 -19.47
CA LEU A 177 -17.17 -10.20 -20.34
C LEU A 177 -16.04 -9.17 -20.46
N HIS A 178 -16.37 -7.92 -20.75
CA HIS A 178 -15.36 -6.85 -20.86
C HIS A 178 -14.65 -6.58 -19.54
N GLY A 179 -15.37 -6.63 -18.41
CA GLY A 179 -14.77 -6.49 -17.08
C GLY A 179 -13.77 -7.62 -16.78
N ASN A 180 -14.10 -8.86 -17.14
CA ASN A 180 -13.19 -10.00 -17.00
C ASN A 180 -11.95 -9.86 -17.90
N THR A 181 -12.12 -9.41 -19.14
CA THR A 181 -10.99 -9.12 -20.03
C THR A 181 -10.10 -8.02 -19.46
N TYR A 182 -10.68 -6.92 -18.98
CA TYR A 182 -9.94 -5.84 -18.34
C TYR A 182 -9.14 -6.36 -17.14
N MET A 183 -9.76 -7.10 -16.22
CA MET A 183 -9.06 -7.66 -15.06
C MET A 183 -7.89 -8.58 -15.44
N ASN A 184 -8.07 -9.44 -16.45
CA ASN A 184 -7.01 -10.32 -16.92
C ASN A 184 -5.83 -9.54 -17.51
N GLU A 185 -6.10 -8.54 -18.34
CA GLU A 185 -5.05 -7.68 -18.90
C GLU A 185 -4.35 -6.85 -17.82
N GLN A 186 -5.12 -6.30 -16.85
CA GLN A 186 -4.53 -5.56 -15.74
C GLN A 186 -3.63 -6.42 -14.86
N ARG A 187 -3.97 -7.69 -14.60
CA ARG A 187 -3.07 -8.60 -13.85
C ARG A 187 -1.72 -8.83 -14.55
N ARG A 188 -1.68 -8.74 -15.89
CA ARG A 188 -0.43 -8.85 -16.64
C ARG A 188 0.44 -7.60 -16.46
N TYR A 189 -0.17 -6.45 -16.22
CA TYR A 189 0.50 -5.16 -16.02
C TYR A 189 0.85 -4.88 -14.55
N SER A 190 -0.06 -5.21 -13.64
CA SER A 190 0.03 -4.98 -12.21
C SER A 190 -0.41 -6.23 -11.44
N SER A 191 0.57 -6.98 -10.93
CA SER A 191 0.38 -8.14 -10.06
C SER A 191 1.39 -8.08 -8.91
N SER A 192 0.89 -7.77 -7.73
CA SER A 192 1.65 -7.48 -6.52
C SER A 192 0.89 -7.98 -5.30
N ILE A 193 1.53 -8.04 -4.13
CA ILE A 193 0.83 -8.41 -2.90
C ILE A 193 -0.30 -7.43 -2.58
N ILE A 194 -0.13 -6.16 -2.94
CA ILE A 194 -1.14 -5.12 -2.71
C ILE A 194 -2.31 -5.29 -3.67
N THR A 195 -2.06 -5.61 -4.94
CA THR A 195 -3.16 -5.82 -5.88
C THR A 195 -3.98 -7.05 -5.50
N ASP A 196 -3.34 -8.07 -4.93
CA ASP A 196 -4.02 -9.30 -4.52
C ASP A 196 -4.96 -9.07 -3.32
N LEU A 197 -4.67 -8.09 -2.47
CA LEU A 197 -5.45 -7.79 -1.25
C LEU A 197 -6.42 -6.62 -1.39
N PHE A 198 -6.02 -5.56 -2.09
CA PHE A 198 -6.70 -4.27 -2.05
C PHE A 198 -7.30 -3.83 -3.38
N THR A 199 -7.22 -4.64 -4.45
CA THR A 199 -7.81 -4.23 -5.74
C THR A 199 -9.31 -4.43 -5.76
N LEU A 200 -10.01 -3.33 -6.00
CA LEU A 200 -11.38 -3.28 -6.49
C LEU A 200 -11.35 -2.88 -7.97
N VAL A 201 -12.29 -3.40 -8.78
CA VAL A 201 -12.55 -2.87 -10.13
C VAL A 201 -13.91 -2.19 -10.14
N SER A 202 -13.92 -0.90 -10.46
CA SER A 202 -15.16 -0.16 -10.69
C SER A 202 -15.58 -0.29 -12.16
N CYS A 203 -16.89 -0.29 -12.39
CA CYS A 203 -17.49 -0.22 -13.72
C CYS A 203 -18.32 1.06 -13.78
N SER A 204 -18.03 1.90 -14.76
CA SER A 204 -18.78 3.14 -15.01
C SER A 204 -19.41 3.11 -16.40
N ILE A 205 -20.66 3.56 -16.48
CA ILE A 205 -21.37 3.72 -17.75
C ILE A 205 -21.62 5.22 -17.91
N THR A 206 -21.07 5.79 -18.98
CA THR A 206 -21.22 7.21 -19.29
C THR A 206 -22.01 7.36 -20.58
N THR A 207 -22.88 8.37 -20.64
CA THR A 207 -23.65 8.70 -21.84
C THR A 207 -23.26 10.11 -22.27
N CYS A 208 -22.80 10.27 -23.51
CA CYS A 208 -22.52 11.59 -24.07
C CYS A 208 -23.83 12.37 -24.23
N THR A 209 -23.89 13.57 -23.66
CA THR A 209 -25.11 14.40 -23.71
C THR A 209 -25.39 14.97 -25.10
N ASN A 210 -24.39 15.01 -26.00
CA ASN A 210 -24.54 15.49 -27.37
C ASN A 210 -24.95 14.36 -28.34
N CYS A 211 -24.14 13.30 -28.46
CA CYS A 211 -24.37 12.23 -29.44
C CYS A 211 -25.10 11.00 -28.87
N GLN A 212 -25.44 10.99 -27.58
CA GLN A 212 -26.10 9.87 -26.87
C GLN A 212 -25.32 8.54 -26.86
N GLN A 213 -24.08 8.55 -27.35
CA GLN A 213 -23.21 7.38 -27.34
C GLN A 213 -22.88 6.98 -25.90
N LYS A 214 -23.02 5.68 -25.62
CA LYS A 214 -22.72 5.10 -24.32
C LYS A 214 -21.34 4.46 -24.31
N THR A 215 -20.58 4.74 -23.27
CA THR A 215 -19.23 4.20 -23.06
C THR A 215 -19.18 3.50 -21.73
N VAL A 216 -18.66 2.27 -21.72
CA VAL A 216 -18.36 1.53 -20.50
C VAL A 216 -16.87 1.63 -20.21
N GLY A 217 -16.55 1.99 -18.97
CA GLY A 217 -15.18 2.14 -18.48
C GLY A 217 -14.94 1.27 -17.26
N PHE A 218 -13.76 0.65 -17.19
CA PHE A 218 -13.29 -0.11 -16.03
C PHE A 218 -12.02 0.53 -15.47
N GLU A 219 -11.94 0.59 -14.15
CA GLU A 219 -10.80 1.19 -13.45
C GLU A 219 -10.45 0.41 -12.18
N GLN A 220 -9.16 0.17 -11.97
CA GLN A 220 -8.65 -0.37 -10.72
C GLN A 220 -8.64 0.71 -9.64
N GLN A 221 -9.21 0.39 -8.49
CA GLN A 221 -9.25 1.21 -7.30
C GLN A 221 -8.60 0.43 -6.16
N ARG A 222 -7.78 1.10 -5.34
CA ARG A 222 -7.18 0.50 -4.12
C ARG A 222 -7.87 0.97 -2.84
N ILE A 223 -8.62 2.07 -2.94
CA ILE A 223 -9.36 2.71 -1.86
C ILE A 223 -10.71 3.11 -2.42
N ALA A 224 -11.78 2.93 -1.65
CA ALA A 224 -13.10 3.42 -1.99
C ALA A 224 -13.41 4.67 -1.15
N ILE A 225 -13.79 5.76 -1.81
CA ILE A 225 -14.20 7.01 -1.16
C ILE A 225 -15.72 7.07 -1.18
N ILE A 226 -16.34 7.25 -0.01
CA ILE A 226 -17.80 7.32 0.13
C ILE A 226 -18.17 8.76 0.50
N VAL A 227 -19.02 9.38 -0.32
CA VAL A 227 -19.58 10.70 -0.01
C VAL A 227 -20.78 10.51 0.93
N ILE A 228 -20.70 11.09 2.13
CA ILE A 228 -21.80 11.06 3.09
C ILE A 228 -22.73 12.24 2.79
N ILE A 229 -23.97 11.96 2.42
CA ILE A 229 -25.02 12.96 2.20
C ILE A 229 -25.93 12.96 3.43
N THR A 230 -25.92 14.06 4.19
CA THR A 230 -26.84 14.26 5.32
C THR A 230 -28.05 15.08 4.87
N PHE A 231 -29.25 14.51 5.03
CA PHE A 231 -30.49 15.26 4.87
C PHE A 231 -30.89 15.87 6.21
N HIS A 232 -30.87 17.19 6.31
CA HIS A 232 -31.50 17.88 7.42
C HIS A 232 -33.02 17.89 7.21
N PHE A 233 -33.73 17.02 7.92
CA PHE A 233 -35.17 17.18 8.08
C PHE A 233 -35.41 18.37 9.00
N GLY A 234 -35.94 19.46 8.45
CA GLY A 234 -36.34 20.63 9.23
C GLY A 234 -37.32 20.23 10.32
N ASN A 235 -37.17 20.82 11.51
CA ASN A 235 -38.04 20.59 12.65
C ASN A 235 -39.51 20.71 12.24
N PHE A 236 -40.26 19.62 12.39
CA PHE A 236 -41.72 19.71 12.48
C PHE A 236 -42.02 20.40 13.82
N ILE A 237 -42.29 21.71 13.76
CA ILE A 237 -42.89 22.49 14.85
C ILE A 237 -44.40 22.27 14.79
#